data_AF-A0A965IG87-F1
#
_entry.id   AF-A0A965IG87-F1
#
_cell.length_a   1.000
_cell.length_b   1.000
_cell.length_c   1.000
_cell.angle_alpha   90.00
_cell.angle_beta   90.00
_cell.angle_gamma   90.00
#
_symmetry.space_group_name_H-M   'P 1'
#
loop_
_entity.id
_entity.type
_entity.pdbx_description
1 polymer ?
#
loop_
_entity_poly.entity_id
_entity_poly.type
_entity_poly.pdbx_seq_one_letter_code
_entity_poly.pdbx_strand_id
1 'polypeptide(L)'
;MAGARILFPEFRDEQSTSRYPFADTATLQSSTDASIQIAADTFIDASFFAIGGSTRAFISSISVAAQKITITVGDSDLAARISASYDPLSPPADGIITFNDTYGRPAGMLLSTPVALARFSAWAIGTYTFTQAETEFVSSVVIPANEPGVRALRPETKQFLTGDVWLVGDQGVVLRQDGPGVIRVDIVGVPLFKRFLCEPQSEDFPTKRYIKTINGCGPDEFGNFTFTATNQLAPDAVLRIYVDGDTIVIDTVGRSVV
;
A
#
# COMPACT_ATOMS: atom_id res chain seq x y z
N MET A 1 19.62 -37.44 8.70
CA MET A 1 18.89 -36.32 8.08
C MET A 1 18.35 -36.82 6.76
N ALA A 2 17.03 -36.98 6.64
CA ALA A 2 16.42 -37.44 5.40
C ALA A 2 16.57 -36.34 4.35
N GLY A 3 17.39 -36.59 3.32
CA GLY A 3 17.59 -35.65 2.21
C GLY A 3 16.25 -35.29 1.60
N ALA A 4 16.01 -33.99 1.39
CA ALA A 4 14.82 -33.50 0.73
C ALA A 4 14.66 -34.25 -0.61
N ARG A 5 13.54 -34.94 -0.78
CA ARG A 5 13.26 -35.73 -1.99
C ARG A 5 13.07 -34.75 -3.15
N ILE A 6 14.05 -34.68 -4.03
CA ILE A 6 13.93 -33.94 -5.29
C ILE A 6 12.96 -34.74 -6.18
N LEU A 7 11.79 -34.15 -6.45
CA LEU A 7 10.84 -34.70 -7.40
C LEU A 7 11.33 -34.36 -8.83
N PHE A 8 11.38 -35.35 -9.71
CA PHE A 8 11.73 -35.21 -11.14
C PHE A 8 13.12 -34.58 -11.42
N PRO A 9 14.22 -35.24 -11.03
CA PRO A 9 15.58 -34.73 -11.27
C PRO A 9 15.89 -34.52 -12.76
N GLU A 10 15.35 -35.36 -13.64
CA GLU A 10 15.57 -35.28 -15.10
C GLU A 10 15.03 -33.98 -15.71
N PHE A 11 13.87 -33.51 -15.25
CA PHE A 11 13.29 -32.23 -15.68
C PHE A 11 14.14 -31.04 -15.22
N ARG A 12 14.71 -31.13 -14.02
CA ARG A 12 15.60 -30.12 -13.45
C ARG A 12 16.90 -30.01 -14.28
N ASP A 13 17.44 -31.15 -14.71
CA ASP A 13 18.64 -31.20 -15.53
C ASP A 13 18.37 -30.69 -16.96
N GLU A 14 17.22 -31.04 -17.55
CA GLU A 14 16.79 -30.57 -18.88
C GLU A 14 16.59 -29.05 -18.92
N GLN A 15 16.00 -28.47 -17.86
CA GLN A 15 15.77 -27.02 -17.76
C GLN A 15 16.97 -26.23 -17.23
N SER A 16 18.10 -26.88 -16.90
CA SER A 16 19.29 -26.20 -16.36
C SER A 16 19.89 -25.14 -17.29
N THR A 17 19.61 -25.22 -18.60
CA THR A 17 20.04 -24.25 -19.61
C THR A 17 19.00 -23.17 -19.91
N SER A 18 17.80 -23.30 -19.35
CA SER A 18 16.73 -22.31 -19.49
C SER A 18 17.09 -21.02 -18.75
N ARG A 19 16.59 -19.89 -19.24
CA ARG A 19 16.65 -18.60 -18.52
C ARG A 19 15.49 -18.41 -17.55
N TYR A 20 14.55 -19.35 -17.52
CA TYR A 20 13.50 -19.39 -16.52
C TYR A 20 14.12 -19.39 -15.11
N PRO A 21 13.62 -18.61 -14.15
CA PRO A 21 12.33 -17.91 -14.10
C PRO A 21 12.33 -16.46 -14.65
N PHE A 22 13.35 -16.04 -15.37
CA PHE A 22 13.41 -14.69 -15.94
C PHE A 22 12.71 -14.57 -17.29
N ALA A 23 12.24 -13.37 -17.61
CA ALA A 23 11.69 -13.04 -18.91
C ALA A 23 12.76 -13.19 -20.01
N ASP A 24 12.35 -13.58 -21.22
CA ASP A 24 13.28 -13.81 -22.34
C ASP A 24 14.10 -12.56 -22.71
N THR A 25 13.54 -11.38 -22.45
CA THR A 25 14.17 -10.08 -22.68
C THR A 25 15.15 -9.67 -21.59
N ALA A 26 15.19 -10.37 -20.45
CA ALA A 26 16.06 -10.07 -19.33
C ALA A 26 17.53 -10.36 -19.70
N THR A 27 18.40 -9.37 -19.50
CA THR A 27 19.84 -9.47 -19.79
C THR A 27 20.62 -10.17 -18.68
N LEU A 28 20.08 -10.17 -17.46
CA LEU A 28 20.68 -10.68 -16.23
C LEU A 28 21.99 -9.98 -15.83
N GLN A 29 22.22 -8.79 -16.38
CA GLN A 29 23.43 -7.99 -16.18
C GLN A 29 23.14 -6.84 -15.22
N SER A 30 24.05 -6.55 -14.29
CA SER A 30 23.86 -5.45 -13.35
C SER A 30 23.96 -4.09 -14.02
N SER A 31 23.08 -3.17 -13.62
CA SER A 31 23.17 -1.76 -14.00
C SER A 31 24.38 -1.06 -13.40
N THR A 32 24.86 -1.53 -12.24
CA THR A 32 25.97 -0.90 -11.51
C THR A 32 27.31 -1.29 -12.11
N ASP A 33 27.45 -2.54 -12.54
CA ASP A 33 28.69 -3.08 -13.09
C ASP A 33 28.37 -4.09 -14.20
N ALA A 34 28.72 -3.73 -15.44
CA ALA A 34 28.48 -4.57 -16.62
C ALA A 34 29.32 -5.87 -16.61
N SER A 35 30.34 -5.99 -15.78
CA SER A 35 31.07 -7.26 -15.63
C SER A 35 30.32 -8.29 -14.77
N ILE A 36 29.31 -7.85 -14.04
CA ILE A 36 28.53 -8.68 -13.13
C ILE A 36 27.26 -9.14 -13.82
N GLN A 37 27.15 -10.46 -13.95
CA GLN A 37 26.02 -11.12 -14.58
C GLN A 37 25.55 -12.30 -13.73
N ILE A 38 24.23 -12.41 -13.58
CA ILE A 38 23.59 -13.62 -13.05
C ILE A 38 23.61 -14.65 -14.18
N ALA A 39 24.25 -15.79 -13.93
CA ALA A 39 24.29 -16.86 -14.93
C ALA A 39 22.88 -17.45 -15.14
N ALA A 40 22.56 -17.86 -16.36
CA ALA A 40 21.21 -18.37 -16.70
C ALA A 40 20.79 -19.57 -15.83
N ASP A 41 21.74 -20.43 -15.47
CA ASP A 41 21.55 -21.61 -14.63
C ASP A 41 21.52 -21.30 -13.12
N THR A 42 21.53 -20.02 -12.73
CA THR A 42 21.59 -19.64 -11.31
C THR A 42 20.30 -19.98 -10.58
N PHE A 43 19.15 -19.75 -11.21
CA PHE A 43 17.85 -20.01 -10.62
C PHE A 43 17.06 -20.94 -11.53
N ILE A 44 16.32 -21.85 -10.90
CA ILE A 44 15.62 -22.94 -11.59
C ILE A 44 14.13 -22.67 -11.63
N ASP A 45 13.59 -22.09 -10.55
CA ASP A 45 12.18 -21.75 -10.44
C ASP A 45 11.99 -20.65 -9.41
N ALA A 46 10.86 -19.96 -9.46
CA ALA A 46 10.47 -18.97 -8.49
C ALA A 46 8.97 -19.02 -8.22
N SER A 47 8.57 -18.58 -7.05
CA SER A 47 7.18 -18.28 -6.75
C SER A 47 7.13 -17.09 -5.81
N PHE A 48 6.51 -15.99 -6.24
CA PHE A 48 6.38 -14.77 -5.47
C PHE A 48 4.90 -14.48 -5.24
N PHE A 49 4.55 -14.15 -4.00
CA PHE A 49 3.19 -13.82 -3.57
C PHE A 49 3.22 -12.63 -2.62
N ALA A 50 4.05 -11.64 -2.94
CA ALA A 50 4.24 -10.44 -2.13
C ALA A 50 2.94 -9.63 -2.04
N ILE A 51 2.52 -9.31 -0.81
CA ILE A 51 1.29 -8.57 -0.57
C ILE A 51 1.40 -7.16 -1.16
N GLY A 52 0.41 -6.82 -1.99
CA GLY A 52 0.35 -5.57 -2.76
C GLY A 52 1.38 -5.47 -3.89
N GLY A 53 2.10 -6.55 -4.20
CA GLY A 53 3.09 -6.60 -5.27
C GLY A 53 2.45 -6.44 -6.65
N SER A 54 3.11 -5.70 -7.53
CA SER A 54 2.70 -5.53 -8.93
C SER A 54 3.11 -6.74 -9.80
N THR A 55 2.53 -6.88 -10.99
CA THR A 55 2.66 -8.05 -11.88
C THR A 55 4.01 -8.19 -12.58
N ARG A 56 4.96 -7.26 -12.34
CA ARG A 56 6.28 -7.22 -12.97
C ARG A 56 7.40 -7.18 -11.93
N ALA A 57 7.51 -8.25 -11.17
CA ALA A 57 8.57 -8.41 -10.18
C ALA A 57 9.94 -8.58 -10.86
N PHE A 58 11.00 -8.08 -10.24
CA PHE A 58 12.37 -8.24 -10.70
C PHE A 58 13.34 -8.26 -9.52
N ILE A 59 14.53 -8.84 -9.70
CA ILE A 59 15.59 -8.71 -8.69
C ILE A 59 16.10 -7.29 -8.73
N SER A 60 15.81 -6.47 -7.72
CA SER A 60 16.23 -5.06 -7.71
C SER A 60 17.66 -4.87 -7.25
N SER A 61 18.12 -5.73 -6.33
CA SER A 61 19.50 -5.69 -5.86
C SER A 61 19.97 -7.01 -5.28
N ILE A 62 21.27 -7.25 -5.41
CA ILE A 62 22.01 -8.30 -4.72
C ILE A 62 23.14 -7.64 -3.93
N SER A 63 23.05 -7.71 -2.60
CA SER A 63 24.10 -7.24 -1.71
C SER A 63 25.00 -8.39 -1.28
N VAL A 64 26.29 -8.29 -1.60
CA VAL A 64 27.32 -9.26 -1.29
C VAL A 64 28.15 -8.76 -0.11
N ALA A 65 28.12 -9.48 1.00
CA ALA A 65 28.98 -9.28 2.17
C ALA A 65 29.69 -10.59 2.54
N ALA A 66 30.73 -10.51 3.37
CA ALA A 66 31.65 -11.62 3.65
C ALA A 66 30.97 -12.95 4.08
N GLN A 67 29.84 -12.89 4.79
CA GLN A 67 29.08 -14.07 5.26
C GLN A 67 27.58 -13.90 5.05
N LYS A 68 27.19 -12.99 4.14
CA LYS A 68 25.78 -12.72 3.90
C LYS A 68 25.57 -12.22 2.48
N ILE A 69 24.85 -13.00 1.70
CA ILE A 69 24.25 -12.55 0.45
C ILE A 69 22.80 -12.17 0.75
N THR A 70 22.38 -10.99 0.32
CA THR A 70 20.98 -10.55 0.41
C THR A 70 20.45 -10.28 -0.98
N ILE A 71 19.43 -11.02 -1.38
CA ILE A 71 18.73 -10.83 -2.65
C ILE A 71 17.45 -10.07 -2.32
N THR A 72 17.22 -8.97 -3.03
CA THR A 72 16.02 -8.14 -2.89
C THR A 72 15.24 -8.20 -4.18
N VAL A 73 13.93 -8.43 -4.08
CA VAL A 73 12.99 -8.39 -5.19
C VAL A 73 12.08 -7.19 -5.01
N GLY A 74 11.93 -6.43 -6.09
CA GLY A 74 11.07 -5.26 -6.18
C GLY A 74 10.05 -5.39 -7.31
N ASP A 75 9.25 -4.35 -7.45
CA ASP A 75 8.31 -4.16 -8.55
C ASP A 75 8.33 -2.70 -9.03
N SER A 76 7.42 -2.34 -9.94
CA SER A 76 7.33 -0.98 -10.50
C SER A 76 7.09 0.10 -9.45
N ASP A 77 6.49 -0.25 -8.32
CA ASP A 77 6.02 0.71 -7.32
C ASP A 77 7.03 0.83 -6.17
N LEU A 78 7.66 -0.29 -5.80
CA LEU A 78 8.62 -0.37 -4.72
C LEU A 78 9.81 -1.25 -5.10
N ALA A 79 11.00 -0.64 -5.17
CA ALA A 79 12.24 -1.33 -5.49
C ALA A 79 12.65 -2.39 -4.44
N ALA A 80 12.18 -2.30 -3.20
CA ALA A 80 12.47 -3.29 -2.15
C ALA A 80 11.17 -3.79 -1.51
N ARG A 81 10.54 -4.78 -2.13
CA ARG A 81 9.27 -5.36 -1.66
C ARG A 81 9.51 -6.53 -0.70
N ILE A 82 10.39 -7.44 -1.11
CA ILE A 82 10.72 -8.66 -0.35
C ILE A 82 12.23 -8.89 -0.42
N SER A 83 12.77 -9.55 0.60
CA SER A 83 14.18 -9.90 0.63
C SER A 83 14.40 -11.26 1.24
N ALA A 84 15.50 -11.89 0.82
CA ALA A 84 16.00 -13.12 1.40
C ALA A 84 17.51 -12.98 1.60
N SER A 85 18.04 -13.69 2.60
CA SER A 85 19.48 -13.72 2.82
C SER A 85 19.95 -15.09 3.24
N TYR A 86 21.16 -15.46 2.82
CA TYR A 86 21.83 -16.70 3.18
C TYR A 86 23.34 -16.48 3.34
N ASP A 87 24.00 -17.43 4.00
CA ASP A 87 25.47 -17.45 4.12
C ASP A 87 26.07 -18.12 2.88
N PRO A 88 26.92 -17.43 2.09
CA PRO A 88 27.55 -18.01 0.91
C PRO A 88 28.51 -19.16 1.21
N LEU A 89 29.03 -19.27 2.44
CA LEU A 89 29.90 -20.37 2.87
C LEU A 89 29.10 -21.61 3.29
N SER A 90 27.82 -21.44 3.59
CA SER A 90 26.89 -22.50 3.95
C SER A 90 25.54 -22.29 3.26
N PRO A 91 25.49 -22.38 1.91
CA PRO A 91 24.25 -22.17 1.18
C PRO A 91 23.20 -23.24 1.57
N PRO A 92 21.89 -22.92 1.47
CA PRO A 92 20.81 -23.86 1.80
C PRO A 92 20.98 -25.18 1.05
N ALA A 93 21.03 -26.30 1.77
CA ALA A 93 21.32 -27.62 1.18
C ALA A 93 20.20 -28.11 0.24
N ASP A 94 18.97 -27.65 0.46
CA ASP A 94 17.82 -27.89 -0.42
C ASP A 94 17.77 -26.92 -1.62
N GLY A 95 18.62 -25.88 -1.63
CA GLY A 95 18.66 -24.85 -2.65
C GLY A 95 17.47 -23.89 -2.61
N ILE A 96 16.69 -23.89 -1.52
CA ILE A 96 15.49 -23.05 -1.39
C ILE A 96 15.86 -21.76 -0.67
N ILE A 97 15.57 -20.63 -1.32
CA ILE A 97 15.71 -19.30 -0.73
C ILE A 97 14.32 -18.75 -0.43
N THR A 98 13.96 -18.64 0.84
CA THR A 98 12.66 -18.09 1.27
C THR A 98 12.74 -16.58 1.39
N PHE A 99 11.82 -15.89 0.72
CA PHE A 99 11.68 -14.44 0.76
C PHE A 99 10.64 -14.03 1.79
N ASN A 100 10.98 -13.00 2.56
CA ASN A 100 10.09 -12.37 3.51
C ASN A 100 9.89 -10.89 3.16
N ASP A 101 8.71 -10.37 3.48
CA ASP A 101 8.44 -8.95 3.42
C ASP A 101 9.05 -8.18 4.62
N THR A 102 8.85 -6.87 4.65
CA THR A 102 9.32 -5.99 5.73
C THR A 102 8.75 -6.31 7.11
N TYR A 103 7.69 -7.11 7.18
CA TYR A 103 7.03 -7.54 8.41
C TYR A 103 7.39 -8.98 8.81
N GLY A 104 8.30 -9.62 8.08
CA GLY A 104 8.73 -11.00 8.33
C GLY A 104 7.73 -12.06 7.86
N ARG A 105 6.74 -11.70 7.04
CA ARG A 105 5.78 -12.64 6.48
C ARG A 105 6.40 -13.33 5.26
N PRO A 106 6.22 -14.65 5.09
CA PRO A 106 6.61 -15.34 3.87
C PRO A 106 5.92 -14.67 2.66
N ALA A 107 6.70 -14.38 1.62
CA ALA A 107 6.23 -13.64 0.47
C ALA A 107 6.76 -14.19 -0.86
N GLY A 108 7.50 -15.30 -0.80
CA GLY A 108 7.94 -16.04 -1.97
C GLY A 108 9.06 -17.02 -1.66
N MET A 109 9.46 -17.74 -2.70
CA MET A 109 10.64 -18.59 -2.69
C MET A 109 11.33 -18.57 -4.06
N LEU A 110 12.64 -18.78 -4.05
CA LEU A 110 13.46 -18.93 -5.25
C LEU A 110 14.23 -20.25 -5.12
N LEU A 111 14.14 -21.08 -6.15
CA LEU A 111 14.79 -22.38 -6.19
C LEU A 111 16.11 -22.26 -6.96
N SER A 112 17.18 -22.79 -6.38
CA SER A 112 18.53 -22.82 -6.95
C SER A 112 19.24 -24.12 -6.58
N THR A 113 20.54 -24.21 -6.84
CA THR A 113 21.42 -25.26 -6.31
C THR A 113 22.46 -24.64 -5.37
N PRO A 114 22.95 -25.36 -4.35
CA PRO A 114 24.02 -24.87 -3.47
C PRO A 114 25.25 -24.38 -4.25
N VAL A 115 25.59 -25.07 -5.35
CA VAL A 115 26.74 -24.74 -6.21
C VAL A 115 26.52 -23.42 -6.96
N ALA A 116 25.33 -23.19 -7.50
CA ALA A 116 24.98 -21.94 -8.16
C ALA A 116 24.99 -20.76 -7.16
N LEU A 117 24.43 -20.96 -5.98
CA LEU A 117 24.39 -19.95 -4.92
C LEU A 117 25.78 -19.58 -4.39
N ALA A 118 26.72 -20.52 -4.40
CA ALA A 118 28.11 -20.25 -4.01
C ALA A 118 28.82 -19.31 -5.00
N ARG A 119 28.36 -19.17 -6.26
CA ARG A 119 29.00 -18.28 -7.24
C ARG A 119 28.93 -16.81 -6.86
N PHE A 120 27.92 -16.40 -6.08
CA PHE A 120 27.82 -15.05 -5.55
C PHE A 120 28.97 -14.71 -4.58
N SER A 121 29.67 -15.70 -4.02
CA SER A 121 30.87 -15.48 -3.21
C SER A 121 32.08 -15.00 -4.03
N ALA A 122 32.07 -15.22 -5.35
CA ALA A 122 33.13 -14.75 -6.24
C ALA A 122 32.98 -13.27 -6.61
N TRP A 123 31.83 -12.67 -6.33
CA TRP A 123 31.60 -11.24 -6.57
C TRP A 123 32.33 -10.41 -5.51
N ALA A 124 32.81 -9.22 -5.88
CA ALA A 124 33.38 -8.30 -4.91
C ALA A 124 32.30 -7.86 -3.89
N ILE A 125 32.72 -7.58 -2.65
CA ILE A 125 31.82 -7.06 -1.62
C ILE A 125 31.25 -5.72 -2.10
N GLY A 126 29.92 -5.62 -2.09
CA GLY A 126 29.21 -4.47 -2.65
C GLY A 126 27.73 -4.73 -2.83
N THR A 127 27.01 -3.73 -3.32
CA THR A 127 25.59 -3.85 -3.70
C THR A 127 25.48 -3.63 -5.20
N TYR A 128 24.94 -4.64 -5.88
CA TYR A 128 24.72 -4.62 -7.32
C TYR A 128 23.24 -4.42 -7.56
N THR A 129 22.87 -3.33 -8.23
CA THR A 129 21.48 -3.05 -8.59
C THR A 129 21.19 -3.51 -10.00
N PHE A 130 19.90 -3.76 -10.26
CA PHE A 130 19.40 -4.12 -11.57
C PHE A 130 18.14 -3.30 -11.85
N THR A 131 17.92 -2.98 -13.11
CA THR A 131 16.65 -2.42 -13.56
C THR A 131 15.64 -3.52 -13.82
N GLN A 132 14.37 -3.14 -13.89
CA GLN A 132 13.30 -4.04 -14.24
C GLN A 132 13.59 -4.80 -15.55
N ALA A 133 14.04 -4.12 -16.61
CA ALA A 133 14.31 -4.76 -17.89
C ALA A 133 15.46 -5.79 -17.85
N GLU A 134 16.36 -5.71 -16.86
CA GLU A 134 17.53 -6.57 -16.76
C GLU A 134 17.23 -7.89 -16.05
N THR A 135 16.33 -7.90 -15.06
CA THR A 135 16.07 -9.07 -14.19
C THR A 135 14.58 -9.31 -13.95
N GLU A 136 13.72 -8.88 -14.88
CA GLU A 136 12.28 -9.15 -14.82
C GLU A 136 12.00 -10.66 -14.78
N PHE A 137 11.15 -11.06 -13.85
CA PHE A 137 10.64 -12.41 -13.78
C PHE A 137 9.48 -12.61 -14.77
N VAL A 138 9.30 -13.84 -15.26
CA VAL A 138 8.09 -14.16 -16.03
C VAL A 138 6.85 -14.01 -15.16
N SER A 139 5.73 -13.60 -15.76
CA SER A 139 4.49 -13.39 -15.01
C SER A 139 3.95 -14.67 -14.35
N SER A 140 4.33 -15.86 -14.83
CA SER A 140 3.89 -17.14 -14.26
C SER A 140 4.42 -17.41 -12.86
N VAL A 141 5.54 -16.80 -12.47
CA VAL A 141 6.10 -16.94 -11.12
C VAL A 141 5.58 -15.90 -10.15
N VAL A 142 4.84 -14.90 -10.63
CA VAL A 142 4.26 -13.84 -9.80
C VAL A 142 2.78 -14.12 -9.59
N ILE A 143 2.43 -14.51 -8.37
CA ILE A 143 1.06 -14.73 -7.92
C ILE A 143 0.58 -13.42 -7.30
N PRO A 144 -0.38 -12.70 -7.92
CA PRO A 144 -0.86 -11.45 -7.36
C PRO A 144 -1.57 -11.69 -6.03
N ALA A 145 -0.92 -11.33 -4.93
CA ALA A 145 -1.54 -11.28 -3.61
C ALA A 145 -2.27 -9.93 -3.43
N ASN A 146 -3.34 -9.77 -4.22
CA ASN A 146 -4.26 -8.65 -4.08
C ASN A 146 -5.16 -8.91 -2.89
N GLU A 147 -4.90 -8.24 -1.78
CA GLU A 147 -5.74 -8.35 -0.59
C GLU A 147 -6.40 -7.00 -0.35
N PRO A 148 -7.58 -6.74 -0.94
CA PRO A 148 -8.31 -5.51 -0.68
C PRO A 148 -8.77 -5.48 0.79
N GLY A 149 -8.24 -4.56 1.59
CA GLY A 149 -8.72 -4.29 2.94
C GLY A 149 -7.65 -3.86 3.93
N VAL A 150 -8.11 -3.27 5.05
CA VAL A 150 -7.26 -2.97 6.21
C VAL A 150 -7.17 -4.21 7.09
N ARG A 151 -5.98 -4.79 7.24
CA ARG A 151 -5.73 -6.00 8.06
C ARG A 151 -5.28 -5.70 9.49
N ALA A 152 -4.59 -4.58 9.64
CA ALA A 152 -4.04 -4.17 10.90
C ALA A 152 -3.94 -2.65 10.94
N LEU A 153 -4.11 -2.10 12.13
CA LEU A 153 -3.78 -0.72 12.42
C LEU A 153 -2.44 -0.70 13.15
N ARG A 154 -1.52 0.15 12.71
CA ARG A 154 -0.23 0.35 13.38
C ARG A 154 -0.23 1.73 14.05
N PRO A 155 -0.66 1.84 15.32
CA PRO A 155 -0.50 3.06 16.10
C PRO A 155 0.98 3.44 16.30
N GLU A 156 1.23 4.64 16.81
CA GLU A 156 2.57 5.18 17.06
C GLU A 156 3.43 4.30 17.99
N THR A 157 2.80 3.50 18.85
CA THR A 157 3.44 2.48 19.70
C THR A 157 4.08 1.33 18.90
N LYS A 158 3.90 1.30 17.57
CA LYS A 158 4.45 0.34 16.60
C LYS A 158 3.96 -1.10 16.75
N GLN A 159 3.10 -1.40 17.72
CA GLN A 159 2.44 -2.70 17.83
C GLN A 159 1.29 -2.79 16.83
N PHE A 160 1.17 -3.92 16.13
CA PHE A 160 0.04 -4.16 15.24
C PHE A 160 -1.22 -4.49 16.04
N LEU A 161 -2.30 -3.75 15.79
CA LEU A 161 -3.64 -4.07 16.26
C LEU A 161 -4.35 -4.84 15.13
N THR A 162 -4.73 -6.08 15.43
CA THR A 162 -5.41 -7.00 14.50
C THR A 162 -6.68 -7.55 15.14
N GLY A 163 -7.66 -7.96 14.32
CA GLY A 163 -8.95 -8.48 14.80
C GLY A 163 -9.96 -7.36 15.00
N ASP A 164 -10.84 -7.52 16.00
CA ASP A 164 -11.84 -6.51 16.31
C ASP A 164 -11.18 -5.30 16.96
N VAL A 165 -11.10 -4.20 16.21
CA VAL A 165 -10.54 -2.94 16.70
C VAL A 165 -11.67 -1.96 17.01
N TRP A 166 -11.70 -1.48 18.25
CA TRP A 166 -12.56 -0.37 18.64
C TRP A 166 -11.90 0.95 18.28
N LEU A 167 -12.55 1.72 17.41
CA LEU A 167 -12.15 3.10 17.16
C LEU A 167 -12.91 4.00 18.13
N VAL A 168 -12.16 4.74 18.94
CA VAL A 168 -12.72 5.70 19.91
C VAL A 168 -12.31 7.10 19.45
N GLY A 169 -13.31 7.93 19.13
CA GLY A 169 -13.09 9.35 18.91
C GLY A 169 -12.93 10.05 20.25
N ASP A 170 -11.84 10.79 20.42
CA ASP A 170 -11.59 11.60 21.61
C ASP A 170 -11.35 13.07 21.21
N GLN A 171 -11.53 13.99 22.15
CA GLN A 171 -11.17 15.41 22.04
C GLN A 171 -11.61 16.10 20.73
N GLY A 172 -12.92 16.14 20.48
CA GLY A 172 -13.47 16.82 19.31
C GLY A 172 -13.42 16.00 18.02
N VAL A 173 -13.01 14.74 18.09
CA VAL A 173 -13.15 13.77 17.00
C VAL A 173 -14.41 12.93 17.25
N VAL A 174 -15.38 13.00 16.33
CA VAL A 174 -16.60 12.20 16.37
C VAL A 174 -16.54 11.18 15.24
N LEU A 175 -16.65 9.90 15.59
CA LEU A 175 -16.66 8.79 14.63
C LEU A 175 -18.10 8.32 14.41
N ARG A 176 -18.51 8.17 13.16
CA ARG A 176 -19.84 7.69 12.76
C ARG A 176 -19.73 6.67 11.64
N GLN A 177 -20.69 5.76 11.56
CA GLN A 177 -20.85 4.90 10.42
C GLN A 177 -21.73 5.59 9.37
N ASP A 178 -21.23 5.74 8.14
CA ASP A 178 -21.94 6.39 7.02
C ASP A 178 -22.19 5.38 5.89
N GLY A 179 -22.83 4.26 6.26
CA GLY A 179 -23.06 3.10 5.40
C GLY A 179 -22.18 1.88 5.72
N PRO A 180 -22.38 0.75 5.02
CA PRO A 180 -21.60 -0.46 5.24
C PRO A 180 -20.11 -0.24 4.93
N GLY A 181 -19.23 -0.41 5.92
CA GLY A 181 -17.78 -0.29 5.75
C GLY A 181 -17.24 1.15 5.61
N VAL A 182 -18.10 2.17 5.73
CA VAL A 182 -17.69 3.58 5.65
C VAL A 182 -17.70 4.19 7.05
N ILE A 183 -16.54 4.65 7.49
CA ILE A 183 -16.39 5.37 8.76
C ILE A 183 -16.18 6.85 8.43
N ARG A 184 -17.14 7.67 8.83
CA ARG A 184 -17.07 9.12 8.76
C ARG A 184 -16.40 9.65 10.02
N VAL A 185 -15.42 10.53 9.82
CA VAL A 185 -14.67 11.19 10.89
C VAL A 185 -14.99 12.68 10.83
N ASP A 186 -15.76 13.18 11.80
CA ASP A 186 -16.05 14.60 11.95
C ASP A 186 -15.10 15.19 13.00
N ILE A 187 -14.22 16.12 12.58
CA ILE A 187 -13.32 16.83 13.48
C ILE A 187 -13.92 18.21 13.75
N VAL A 188 -14.50 18.39 14.93
CA VAL A 188 -15.02 19.68 15.38
C VAL A 188 -13.92 20.46 16.09
N GLY A 189 -13.65 21.67 15.59
CA GLY A 189 -12.63 22.56 16.15
C GLY A 189 -12.84 22.93 17.63
N VAL A 190 -11.77 23.49 18.19
CA VAL A 190 -11.55 23.92 19.58
C VAL A 190 -12.73 24.57 20.35
N PRO A 191 -13.67 25.33 19.75
CA PRO A 191 -14.75 25.96 20.53
C PRO A 191 -15.68 24.97 21.25
N LEU A 192 -15.95 23.81 20.65
CA LEU A 192 -16.88 22.82 21.23
C LEU A 192 -16.23 22.00 22.35
N PHE A 193 -14.95 21.65 22.20
CA PHE A 193 -14.17 21.00 23.26
C PHE A 193 -13.95 21.93 24.47
N LYS A 194 -13.60 23.21 24.23
CA LYS A 194 -13.49 24.20 25.31
C LYS A 194 -14.81 24.38 26.06
N ARG A 195 -15.96 24.29 25.36
CA ARG A 195 -17.28 24.32 26.00
C ARG A 195 -17.56 23.10 26.87
N PHE A 196 -17.18 21.90 26.43
CA PHE A 196 -17.32 20.68 27.22
C PHE A 196 -16.50 20.72 28.53
N LEU A 197 -15.29 21.29 28.51
CA LEU A 197 -14.49 21.49 29.73
C LEU A 197 -15.13 22.49 30.70
N CYS A 198 -15.89 23.47 30.21
CA CYS A 198 -16.57 24.47 31.04
C CYS A 198 -17.95 24.00 31.53
N GLU A 199 -18.64 23.15 30.77
CA GLU A 199 -19.92 22.52 31.12
C GLU A 199 -19.88 21.04 30.70
N PRO A 200 -19.45 20.13 31.60
CA PRO A 200 -19.44 18.70 31.31
C PRO A 200 -20.87 18.21 31.19
N GLN A 201 -21.39 18.17 29.96
CA GLN A 201 -22.72 17.64 29.68
C GLN A 201 -22.65 16.12 29.69
N SER A 202 -23.44 15.50 30.56
CA SER A 202 -23.49 14.06 30.79
C SER A 202 -24.25 13.28 29.72
N GLU A 203 -24.73 13.92 28.66
CA GLU A 203 -25.53 13.30 27.60
C GLU A 203 -25.13 13.81 26.22
N ASP A 204 -25.26 12.92 25.22
CA ASP A 204 -24.98 13.11 23.80
C ASP A 204 -25.24 14.54 23.33
N PHE A 205 -24.24 15.18 22.71
CA PHE A 205 -24.40 16.52 22.13
C PHE A 205 -25.55 16.50 21.10
N PRO A 206 -26.74 17.05 21.43
CA PRO A 206 -27.82 17.08 20.47
C PRO A 206 -27.47 18.17 19.49
N THR A 207 -27.33 17.82 18.22
CA THR A 207 -27.06 18.80 17.16
C THR A 207 -28.25 19.75 17.10
N LYS A 208 -28.12 20.91 17.75
CA LYS A 208 -29.18 21.91 17.73
C LYS A 208 -29.29 22.40 16.30
N ARG A 209 -30.38 22.05 15.62
CA ARG A 209 -30.75 22.63 14.32
C ARG A 209 -31.05 24.11 14.57
N TYR A 210 -30.08 24.98 14.30
CA TYR A 210 -30.16 26.39 14.67
C TYR A 210 -31.17 27.18 13.82
N ILE A 211 -31.49 26.72 12.61
CA ILE A 211 -32.45 27.38 11.71
C ILE A 211 -33.76 26.59 11.74
N LYS A 212 -34.74 27.12 12.49
CA LYS A 212 -36.10 26.56 12.55
C LYS A 212 -37.00 27.15 11.46
N THR A 213 -36.78 28.40 11.11
CA THR A 213 -37.52 29.11 10.08
C THR A 213 -36.60 30.10 9.36
N ILE A 214 -36.96 30.42 8.12
CA ILE A 214 -36.40 31.52 7.34
C ILE A 214 -37.60 32.37 6.90
N ASN A 215 -37.67 33.62 7.35
CA ASN A 215 -38.83 34.51 7.14
C ASN A 215 -40.17 33.86 7.52
N GLY A 216 -40.19 33.03 8.56
CA GLY A 216 -41.39 32.32 9.03
C GLY A 216 -41.70 31.01 8.29
N CYS A 217 -41.00 30.68 7.20
CA CYS A 217 -41.14 29.40 6.52
C CYS A 217 -40.27 28.34 7.20
N GLY A 218 -40.85 27.18 7.52
CA GLY A 218 -40.14 26.02 8.05
C GLY A 218 -39.40 25.22 6.96
N PRO A 219 -38.51 24.30 7.36
CA PRO A 219 -37.83 23.39 6.42
C PRO A 219 -38.78 22.33 5.85
N ASP A 220 -38.29 21.53 4.91
CA ASP A 220 -38.96 20.33 4.41
C ASP A 220 -39.08 19.22 5.47
N GLU A 221 -39.70 18.09 5.10
CA GLU A 221 -39.91 16.93 5.97
C GLU A 221 -38.61 16.30 6.52
N PHE A 222 -37.47 16.58 5.88
CA PHE A 222 -36.15 16.11 6.30
C PHE A 222 -35.36 17.16 7.09
N GLY A 223 -35.83 18.40 7.13
CA GLY A 223 -35.16 19.52 7.81
C GLY A 223 -34.25 20.36 6.90
N ASN A 224 -34.39 20.25 5.57
CA ASN A 224 -33.62 21.02 4.61
C ASN A 224 -34.32 22.33 4.22
N PHE A 225 -33.50 23.32 3.85
CA PHE A 225 -33.94 24.51 3.13
C PHE A 225 -33.27 24.51 1.75
N THR A 226 -34.07 24.48 0.69
CA THR A 226 -33.56 24.55 -0.69
C THR A 226 -33.76 25.97 -1.23
N PHE A 227 -32.65 26.63 -1.59
CA PHE A 227 -32.68 27.93 -2.25
C PHE A 227 -32.42 27.72 -3.74
N THR A 228 -33.44 28.01 -4.56
CA THR A 228 -33.32 27.91 -6.02
C THR A 228 -33.46 29.31 -6.62
N ALA A 229 -32.36 29.88 -7.08
CA ALA A 229 -32.38 31.10 -7.87
C ALA A 229 -32.95 30.78 -9.27
N THR A 230 -34.24 31.07 -9.48
CA THR A 230 -34.94 30.74 -10.73
C THR A 230 -34.80 31.88 -11.73
N ASN A 231 -33.65 31.94 -12.40
CA ASN A 231 -33.57 32.64 -13.68
C ASN A 231 -32.58 31.92 -14.61
N GLN A 232 -33.11 31.23 -15.63
CA GLN A 232 -32.32 30.50 -16.64
C GLN A 232 -31.53 31.42 -17.60
N LEU A 233 -31.66 32.74 -17.47
CA LEU A 233 -31.01 33.71 -18.34
C LEU A 233 -29.67 34.25 -17.81
N ALA A 234 -29.28 33.91 -16.58
CA ALA A 234 -28.00 34.34 -16.01
C ALA A 234 -27.03 33.14 -15.93
N PRO A 235 -25.86 33.19 -16.60
CA PRO A 235 -24.89 32.09 -16.56
C PRO A 235 -24.20 31.92 -15.20
N ASP A 236 -24.29 32.93 -14.31
CA ASP A 236 -23.75 32.88 -12.96
C ASP A 236 -24.88 32.87 -11.93
N ALA A 237 -25.00 31.77 -11.16
CA ALA A 237 -25.85 31.71 -9.98
C ALA A 237 -25.16 32.49 -8.84
N VAL A 238 -25.43 33.79 -8.73
CA VAL A 238 -24.80 34.64 -7.72
C VAL A 238 -25.61 34.64 -6.42
N LEU A 239 -25.68 33.49 -5.75
CA LEU A 239 -26.16 33.45 -4.37
C LEU A 239 -25.08 34.04 -3.45
N ARG A 240 -25.44 35.02 -2.63
CA ARG A 240 -24.56 35.58 -1.60
C ARG A 240 -25.18 35.37 -0.23
N ILE A 241 -24.35 34.99 0.72
CA ILE A 241 -24.72 34.86 2.13
C ILE A 241 -23.80 35.80 2.90
N TYR A 242 -24.38 36.76 3.62
CA TYR A 242 -23.64 37.70 4.44
C TYR A 242 -24.43 38.04 5.71
N VAL A 243 -23.74 38.65 6.67
CA VAL A 243 -24.33 39.08 7.94
C VAL A 243 -24.56 40.59 7.87
N ASP A 244 -25.77 41.04 8.20
CA ASP A 244 -26.12 42.44 8.36
C ASP A 244 -26.74 42.66 9.75
N GLY A 245 -25.98 43.27 10.65
CA GLY A 245 -26.31 43.35 12.08
C GLY A 245 -26.48 41.96 12.70
N ASP A 246 -27.64 41.72 13.32
CA ASP A 246 -28.01 40.43 13.92
C ASP A 246 -28.74 39.49 12.95
N THR A 247 -28.75 39.81 11.65
CA THR A 247 -29.47 39.03 10.64
C THR A 247 -28.51 38.37 9.65
N ILE A 248 -28.82 37.12 9.29
CA ILE A 248 -28.20 36.45 8.14
C ILE A 248 -29.03 36.81 6.92
N VAL A 249 -28.40 37.46 5.95
CA VAL A 249 -29.02 37.85 4.69
C VAL A 249 -28.56 36.89 3.59
N ILE A 250 -29.53 36.33 2.89
CA ILE A 250 -29.33 35.47 1.71
C ILE A 250 -29.89 36.25 0.53
N ASP A 251 -29.03 36.63 -0.41
CA ASP A 251 -29.38 37.48 -1.54
C ASP A 251 -28.97 36.84 -2.86
N THR A 252 -29.69 37.13 -3.93
CA THR A 252 -29.37 36.71 -5.29
C THR A 252 -29.06 37.93 -6.14
N VAL A 253 -27.78 38.15 -6.46
CA VAL A 253 -27.33 39.40 -7.09
C VAL A 253 -27.08 39.18 -8.59
N GLY A 254 -28.10 39.45 -9.42
CA GLY A 254 -27.98 39.43 -10.88
C GLY A 254 -28.53 40.72 -11.48
N ARG A 255 -27.73 41.46 -12.26
CA ARG A 255 -28.25 42.58 -13.06
C ARG A 255 -28.97 42.00 -14.28
N SER A 256 -30.23 42.38 -14.50
CA SER A 256 -30.79 42.31 -15.86
C SER A 256 -29.99 43.29 -16.70
N VAL A 257 -29.18 42.79 -17.63
CA VAL A 257 -28.71 43.61 -18.74
C VAL A 257 -29.95 43.84 -19.61
N VAL A 258 -30.50 45.06 -19.55
CA VAL A 258 -31.53 45.51 -20.50
C VAL A 258 -30.86 45.79 -21.83
#